data_AF-A0A2T4S547-F1
#
_entry.id   AF-A0A2T4S547-F1
#
_cell.length_a   1.000
_cell.length_b   1.000
_cell.length_c   1.000
_cell.angle_alpha   90.00
_cell.angle_beta   90.00
_cell.angle_gamma   90.00
#
_symmetry.space_group_name_H-M   'P 1'
#
loop_
_entity.id
_entity.type
_entity.pdbx_description
1 polymer ?
#
loop_
_entity_poly.entity_id
_entity_poly.type
_entity_poly.pdbx_seq_one_letter_code
_entity_poly.pdbx_strand_id
1 'polypeptide(L)'
;GQDSERGTFSHRHAVLHNPDTGEEYVPLQHVPNQRASFDVHNSPLSEAAVVGFEYGYNVENKGTMNIWEAQYGDFANMAQMMFDNFLFSSYAKWGERSGLTLFLPHSYEGQGPEHSSARLERFLQLSAENNATVVNLSSSSNYFHLLRAQAASLDTDA
;
A
#
# COMPACT_ATOMS: atom_id res chain seq x y z
N GLY A 1 6.68 -3.24 -0.57
CA GLY A 1 6.90 -3.29 0.89
C GLY A 1 7.77 -4.48 1.22
N GLN A 2 7.93 -4.83 2.49
CA GLN A 2 8.78 -5.96 2.89
C GLN A 2 8.12 -7.28 2.45
N ASP A 3 8.88 -8.14 1.77
CA ASP A 3 8.41 -9.42 1.21
C ASP A 3 7.14 -9.34 0.33
N SER A 4 6.84 -8.17 -0.25
CA SER A 4 5.58 -7.93 -0.96
C SER A 4 5.42 -8.76 -2.24
N GLU A 5 6.50 -9.22 -2.88
CA GLU A 5 6.43 -10.03 -4.10
C GLU A 5 5.75 -11.38 -3.84
N ARG A 6 6.14 -12.08 -2.76
CA ARG A 6 5.49 -13.31 -2.29
C ARG A 6 4.26 -13.02 -1.43
N GLY A 7 4.33 -11.94 -0.66
CA GLY A 7 3.49 -11.60 0.47
C GLY A 7 3.98 -12.26 1.76
N THR A 8 3.95 -11.52 2.87
CA THR A 8 4.30 -12.00 4.23
C THR A 8 3.62 -13.34 4.53
N PHE A 9 2.32 -13.43 4.24
CA PHE A 9 1.47 -14.60 4.50
C PHE A 9 1.42 -15.59 3.33
N SER A 10 2.34 -15.52 2.37
CA SER A 10 2.42 -16.41 1.19
C SER A 10 1.10 -16.53 0.42
N HIS A 11 0.38 -15.41 0.27
CA HIS A 11 -0.92 -15.38 -0.38
C HIS A 11 -0.89 -14.73 -1.77
N ARG A 12 0.17 -13.98 -2.10
CA ARG A 12 0.20 -13.09 -3.27
C ARG A 12 0.87 -13.72 -4.48
N HIS A 13 2.09 -14.22 -4.33
CA HIS A 13 2.89 -14.80 -5.42
C HIS A 13 2.87 -13.94 -6.70
N ALA A 14 3.09 -12.63 -6.58
CA ALA A 14 3.13 -11.70 -7.71
C ALA A 14 4.37 -11.92 -8.60
N VAL A 15 5.47 -12.40 -8.00
CA VAL A 15 6.68 -12.84 -8.69
C VAL A 15 6.84 -14.34 -8.47
N LEU A 16 7.01 -15.07 -9.56
CA LEU A 16 7.28 -16.51 -9.56
C LEU A 16 8.75 -16.73 -9.88
N HIS A 17 9.43 -17.60 -9.12
CA HIS A 17 10.83 -17.95 -9.36
C HIS A 17 10.93 -19.36 -9.92
N ASN A 18 11.69 -19.53 -11.00
CA ASN A 18 12.04 -20.85 -11.52
C ASN A 18 12.94 -21.58 -10.51
N PRO A 19 12.57 -22.79 -10.05
CA PRO A 19 13.34 -23.51 -9.02
C PRO A 19 14.73 -23.95 -9.48
N ASP A 20 14.96 -24.11 -10.78
CA ASP A 20 16.22 -24.58 -11.34
C ASP A 20 17.15 -23.43 -11.74
N THR A 21 16.58 -22.32 -12.25
CA THR A 21 17.36 -21.20 -12.82
C THR A 21 17.32 -19.92 -11.98
N GLY A 22 16.33 -19.77 -11.09
CA GLY A 22 16.07 -18.53 -10.36
C GLY A 22 15.43 -17.42 -11.19
N GLU A 23 15.16 -17.65 -12.48
CA GLU A 23 14.51 -16.65 -13.34
C GLU A 23 13.13 -16.27 -12.81
N GLU A 24 12.86 -14.96 -12.85
CA GLU A 24 11.61 -14.38 -12.38
C GLU A 24 10.58 -14.27 -13.50
N TYR A 25 9.32 -14.55 -13.16
CA TYR A 25 8.18 -14.32 -14.03
C TYR A 25 7.08 -13.58 -13.26
N VAL A 26 6.62 -12.46 -13.79
CA VAL A 26 5.57 -11.61 -13.20
C VAL A 26 4.31 -11.72 -14.04
N PRO A 27 3.30 -12.52 -13.64
CA PRO A 27 2.11 -12.78 -14.47
C PRO A 27 1.34 -11.52 -14.83
N LEU A 28 1.28 -10.54 -13.90
CA LEU A 28 0.54 -9.29 -14.10
C LEU A 28 1.15 -8.38 -15.17
N GLN A 29 2.42 -8.55 -15.54
CA GLN A 29 3.05 -7.82 -16.66
C GLN A 29 2.68 -8.41 -18.04
N HIS A 30 2.04 -9.58 -18.06
CA HIS A 30 1.74 -10.34 -19.28
C HIS A 30 0.24 -10.42 -19.58
N VAL A 31 -0.56 -9.52 -18.97
CA VAL A 31 -2.00 -9.45 -19.24
C VAL A 31 -2.23 -8.94 -20.67
N PRO A 32 -3.00 -9.65 -21.51
CA PRO A 32 -3.25 -9.22 -22.88
C PRO A 32 -3.91 -7.84 -22.94
N ASN A 33 -3.41 -6.97 -23.84
CA ASN A 33 -3.90 -5.60 -24.04
C ASN A 33 -3.75 -4.68 -22.81
N GLN A 34 -2.85 -4.97 -21.87
CA GLN A 34 -2.61 -4.03 -20.76
C GLN A 34 -2.12 -2.68 -21.27
N ARG A 35 -2.62 -1.60 -20.65
CA ARG A 35 -2.24 -0.21 -20.95
C ARG A 35 -1.41 0.43 -19.85
N ALA A 36 -1.23 -0.26 -18.73
CA ALA A 36 -0.45 0.16 -17.58
C ALA A 36 0.76 -0.78 -17.38
N SER A 37 1.84 -0.25 -16.80
CA SER A 37 2.92 -1.08 -16.25
C SER A 37 2.49 -1.66 -14.90
N PHE A 38 3.16 -2.75 -14.50
CA PHE A 38 3.00 -3.34 -13.18
C PHE A 38 4.38 -3.61 -12.59
N ASP A 39 4.66 -2.99 -11.45
CA ASP A 39 5.91 -3.10 -10.73
C ASP A 39 5.63 -3.50 -9.28
N VAL A 40 6.41 -4.46 -8.77
CA VAL A 40 6.32 -4.96 -7.40
C VAL A 40 7.74 -5.21 -6.91
N HIS A 41 8.03 -4.77 -5.69
CA HIS A 41 9.37 -4.84 -5.12
C HIS A 41 9.34 -5.24 -3.66
N ASN A 42 10.27 -6.11 -3.27
CA ASN A 42 10.68 -6.30 -1.89
C ASN A 42 11.50 -5.08 -1.43
N SER A 43 10.95 -4.31 -0.50
CA SER A 43 11.62 -3.11 0.02
C SER A 43 12.76 -3.48 0.98
N PRO A 44 13.72 -2.57 1.24
CA PRO A 44 14.58 -2.70 2.41
C PRO A 44 13.75 -2.72 3.70
N LEU A 45 14.39 -3.16 4.79
CA LEU A 45 13.79 -3.20 6.13
C LEU A 45 13.77 -1.77 6.74
N SER A 46 12.92 -0.92 6.17
CA SER A 46 12.71 0.47 6.60
C SER A 46 11.31 0.94 6.25
N GLU A 47 10.55 1.42 7.25
CA GLU A 47 9.19 1.92 7.03
C GLU A 47 9.21 3.39 6.62
N ALA A 48 9.84 4.27 7.42
CA ALA A 48 9.81 5.72 7.17
C ALA A 48 10.39 6.10 5.80
N ALA A 49 11.53 5.52 5.42
CA ALA A 49 12.18 5.84 4.15
C ALA A 49 11.35 5.36 2.95
N VAL A 50 10.77 4.15 3.04
CA VAL A 50 9.98 3.58 1.95
C VAL A 50 8.64 4.29 1.82
N VAL A 51 7.92 4.55 2.93
CA VAL A 51 6.68 5.36 2.88
C VAL A 51 6.97 6.76 2.34
N GLY A 52 8.10 7.37 2.73
CA GLY A 52 8.55 8.65 2.20
C GLY A 52 8.81 8.61 0.69
N PHE A 53 9.47 7.56 0.22
CA PHE A 53 9.71 7.32 -1.20
C PHE A 53 8.39 7.16 -1.97
N GLU A 54 7.48 6.30 -1.51
CA GLU A 54 6.20 6.03 -2.16
C GLU A 54 5.30 7.26 -2.21
N TYR A 55 5.28 8.07 -1.15
CA TYR A 55 4.58 9.35 -1.13
C TYR A 55 5.16 10.32 -2.17
N GLY A 56 6.49 10.49 -2.19
CA GLY A 56 7.16 11.35 -3.16
C GLY A 56 6.94 10.90 -4.60
N TYR A 57 7.00 9.59 -4.85
CA TYR A 57 6.73 9.02 -6.17
C TYR A 57 5.31 9.35 -6.64
N ASN A 58 4.32 9.22 -5.75
CA ASN A 58 2.93 9.47 -6.09
C ASN A 58 2.62 10.95 -6.33
N VAL A 59 3.24 11.85 -5.55
CA VAL A 59 3.13 13.30 -5.75
C VAL A 59 3.62 13.70 -7.15
N GLU A 60 4.73 13.13 -7.60
CA GLU A 60 5.27 13.37 -8.95
C GLU A 60 4.45 12.65 -10.04
N ASN A 61 3.98 11.42 -9.78
CA ASN A 61 3.29 10.57 -10.74
C ASN A 61 1.83 10.31 -10.35
N LYS A 62 0.99 11.35 -10.41
CA LYS A 62 -0.39 11.31 -9.89
C LYS A 62 -1.29 10.25 -10.51
N GLY A 63 -0.99 9.81 -11.74
CA GLY A 63 -1.73 8.74 -12.41
C GLY A 63 -1.35 7.32 -11.98
N THR A 64 -0.41 7.16 -11.02
CA THR A 64 0.04 5.83 -10.60
C THR A 64 -0.69 5.37 -9.35
N MET A 65 -1.23 4.14 -9.37
CA MET A 65 -1.78 3.48 -8.19
C MET A 65 -0.64 2.89 -7.34
N ASN A 66 -0.10 3.71 -6.43
CA ASN A 66 0.97 3.29 -5.53
C ASN A 66 0.41 2.63 -4.28
N ILE A 67 0.99 1.49 -3.91
CA ILE A 67 0.62 0.74 -2.71
C ILE A 67 1.88 0.48 -1.89
N TRP A 68 1.88 0.94 -0.64
CA TRP A 68 2.84 0.49 0.36
C TRP A 68 2.19 -0.54 1.28
N GLU A 69 2.84 -1.68 1.45
CA GLU A 69 2.40 -2.77 2.34
C GLU A 69 3.38 -2.90 3.50
N ALA A 70 2.85 -2.80 4.73
CA ALA A 70 3.57 -3.15 5.94
C ALA A 70 3.64 -4.68 6.09
N GLN A 71 4.73 -5.22 6.64
CA GLN A 71 4.81 -6.66 6.93
C GLN A 71 3.71 -7.07 7.94
N TYR A 72 3.58 -6.28 9.00
CA TYR A 72 2.43 -6.21 9.91
C TYR A 72 2.10 -4.74 10.15
N GLY A 73 0.82 -4.40 10.33
CA GLY A 73 0.38 -3.02 10.50
C GLY A 73 0.97 -2.34 11.74
N ASP A 74 1.37 -3.11 12.74
CA ASP A 74 2.01 -2.64 13.97
C ASP A 74 3.25 -1.78 13.70
N PHE A 75 4.05 -2.13 12.67
CA PHE A 75 5.28 -1.42 12.28
C PHE A 75 5.03 -0.09 11.56
N ALA A 76 3.80 0.20 11.13
CA ALA A 76 3.50 1.46 10.45
C ALA A 76 3.81 2.69 11.33
N ASN A 77 3.83 2.52 12.66
CA ASN A 77 4.25 3.58 13.60
C ASN A 77 5.69 4.07 13.36
N MET A 78 6.57 3.27 12.75
CA MET A 78 7.93 3.68 12.41
C MET A 78 7.95 4.74 11.30
N ALA A 79 6.88 4.85 10.51
CA ALA A 79 6.67 5.88 9.49
C ALA A 79 5.77 7.04 9.96
N GLN A 80 5.51 7.19 11.27
CA GLN A 80 4.51 8.14 11.78
C GLN A 80 4.70 9.58 11.29
N MET A 81 5.95 10.05 11.22
CA MET A 81 6.27 11.38 10.71
C MET A 81 5.72 11.61 9.30
N MET A 82 5.76 10.59 8.43
CA MET A 82 5.23 10.65 7.06
C MET A 82 3.71 10.75 7.07
N PHE A 83 3.04 10.00 7.92
CA PHE A 83 1.58 10.05 8.02
C PHE A 83 1.10 11.42 8.53
N ASP A 84 1.71 11.92 9.61
CA ASP A 84 1.30 13.16 10.27
C ASP A 84 1.58 14.39 9.40
N ASN A 85 2.80 14.49 8.86
CA ASN A 85 3.27 15.73 8.22
C ASN A 85 3.03 15.78 6.72
N PHE A 86 2.74 14.64 6.09
CA PHE A 86 2.57 14.54 4.64
C PHE A 86 1.25 13.89 4.29
N LEU A 87 1.09 12.58 4.50
CA LEU A 87 -0.05 11.85 3.93
C LEU A 87 -1.42 12.42 4.34
N PHE A 88 -1.63 12.69 5.64
CA PHE A 88 -2.92 13.18 6.15
C PHE A 88 -3.08 14.71 6.14
N SER A 89 -1.98 15.48 6.05
CA SER A 89 -2.05 16.95 6.19
C SER A 89 -1.62 17.72 4.93
N SER A 90 -1.08 17.06 3.91
CA SER A 90 -0.55 17.72 2.71
C SER A 90 -1.58 18.51 1.92
N TYR A 91 -2.81 18.01 1.81
CA TYR A 91 -3.87 18.75 1.11
C TYR A 91 -4.23 20.06 1.83
N ALA A 92 -4.41 20.02 3.15
CA ALA A 92 -4.72 21.22 3.94
C ALA A 92 -3.54 22.22 3.97
N LYS A 93 -2.31 21.72 4.00
CA LYS A 93 -1.09 22.55 4.09
C LYS A 93 -0.68 23.16 2.75
N TRP A 94 -0.80 22.39 1.67
CA TRP A 94 -0.15 22.70 0.38
C TRP A 94 -1.05 22.49 -0.84
N GLY A 95 -2.29 22.04 -0.65
CA GLY A 95 -3.19 21.65 -1.75
C GLY A 95 -2.77 20.37 -2.48
N GLU A 96 -1.77 19.66 -1.95
CA GLU A 96 -1.20 18.47 -2.57
C GLU A 96 -2.05 17.23 -2.25
N ARG A 97 -2.32 16.42 -3.28
CA ARG A 97 -3.13 15.21 -3.19
C ARG A 97 -2.28 14.00 -3.51
N SER A 98 -2.38 12.97 -2.68
CA SER A 98 -1.70 11.71 -2.87
C SER A 98 -2.73 10.57 -2.95
N GLY A 99 -2.62 9.75 -3.98
CA GLY A 99 -3.32 8.48 -4.16
C GLY A 99 -2.63 7.29 -3.48
N LEU A 100 -1.54 7.51 -2.72
CA LEU A 100 -0.83 6.47 -1.98
C LEU A 100 -1.80 5.67 -1.10
N THR A 101 -1.80 4.36 -1.31
CA THR A 101 -2.63 3.40 -0.59
C THR A 101 -1.77 2.61 0.41
N LEU A 102 -2.26 2.45 1.64
CA LEU A 102 -1.56 1.70 2.69
C LEU A 102 -2.26 0.36 2.93
N PHE A 103 -1.52 -0.75 2.80
CA PHE A 103 -1.97 -2.07 3.26
C PHE A 103 -1.35 -2.37 4.61
N LEU A 104 -2.20 -2.47 5.63
CA LEU A 104 -1.80 -2.63 7.03
C LEU A 104 -2.45 -3.93 7.56
N PRO A 105 -1.73 -5.08 7.51
CA PRO A 105 -2.23 -6.31 8.09
C PRO A 105 -2.60 -6.11 9.57
N HIS A 106 -3.81 -6.50 9.96
CA HIS A 106 -4.39 -6.24 11.27
C HIS A 106 -5.28 -7.42 11.67
N SER A 107 -4.98 -8.06 12.80
CA SER A 107 -5.78 -9.18 13.31
C SER A 107 -5.39 -9.56 14.74
N TYR A 108 -6.34 -9.88 15.61
CA TYR A 108 -6.06 -10.39 16.96
C TYR A 108 -6.06 -11.93 16.96
N GLU A 109 -4.95 -12.51 16.50
CA GLU A 109 -4.79 -13.98 16.32
C GLU A 109 -3.91 -14.65 17.40
N GLY A 110 -3.54 -13.92 18.47
CA GLY A 110 -2.71 -14.46 19.55
C GLY A 110 -1.20 -14.47 19.24
N GLN A 111 -0.76 -13.77 18.19
CA GLN A 111 0.66 -13.66 17.81
C GLN A 111 1.46 -12.64 18.65
N GLY A 112 0.81 -11.99 19.63
CA GLY A 112 1.44 -11.03 20.54
C GLY A 112 1.26 -9.57 20.13
N PRO A 113 1.77 -8.64 20.96
CA PRO A 113 1.41 -7.21 20.88
C PRO A 113 1.94 -6.46 19.65
N GLU A 114 2.94 -7.00 18.95
CA GLU A 114 3.56 -6.39 17.75
C GLU A 114 3.14 -7.08 16.44
N HIS A 115 2.12 -7.94 16.51
CA HIS A 115 1.55 -8.67 15.37
C HIS A 115 0.02 -8.70 15.47
N SER A 116 -0.57 -7.61 15.97
CA SER A 116 -2.01 -7.55 16.27
C SER A 116 -2.69 -6.30 15.74
N SER A 117 -2.11 -5.11 16.00
CA SER A 117 -2.79 -3.85 15.83
C SER A 117 -2.09 -2.93 14.84
N ALA A 118 -2.77 -2.65 13.73
CA ALA A 118 -2.42 -1.54 12.85
C ALA A 118 -2.74 -0.16 13.45
N ARG A 119 -3.20 -0.08 14.71
CA ARG A 119 -3.55 1.18 15.40
C ARG A 119 -4.60 1.99 14.65
N LEU A 120 -5.70 1.33 14.27
CA LEU A 120 -6.82 1.93 13.52
C LEU A 120 -7.29 3.25 14.16
N GLU A 121 -7.32 3.33 15.49
CA GLU A 121 -7.68 4.52 16.24
C GLU A 121 -6.86 5.75 15.86
N ARG A 122 -5.59 5.58 15.49
CA ARG A 122 -4.69 6.68 15.11
C ARG A 122 -5.03 7.21 13.72
N PHE A 123 -5.29 6.33 12.75
CA PHE A 123 -5.71 6.75 11.42
C PHE A 123 -7.07 7.43 11.44
N LEU A 124 -7.99 6.98 12.30
CA LEU A 124 -9.26 7.66 12.54
C LEU A 124 -9.06 9.04 13.18
N GLN A 125 -8.13 9.18 14.13
CA GLN A 125 -7.83 10.47 14.76
C GLN A 125 -7.23 11.48 13.77
N LEU A 126 -6.41 11.03 12.82
CA LEU A 126 -5.83 11.87 11.77
C LEU A 126 -6.83 12.22 10.66
N SER A 127 -7.95 11.50 10.55
CA SER A 127 -8.92 11.68 9.48
C SER A 127 -9.79 12.91 9.70
N ALA A 128 -9.72 13.88 8.80
CA ALA A 128 -10.52 15.09 8.80
C ALA A 128 -10.65 15.65 7.38
N GLU A 129 -11.71 16.41 7.09
CA GLU A 129 -11.87 17.12 5.81
C GLU A 129 -11.68 16.25 4.55
N ASN A 130 -12.12 14.98 4.62
CA ASN A 130 -11.96 13.99 3.54
C ASN A 130 -10.49 13.76 3.10
N ASN A 131 -9.53 13.93 4.01
CA ASN A 131 -8.11 13.73 3.73
C ASN A 131 -7.71 12.25 3.50
N ALA A 132 -8.53 11.29 3.94
CA ALA A 132 -8.27 9.87 3.80
C ALA A 132 -9.57 9.04 3.76
N THR A 133 -9.48 7.86 3.15
CA THR A 133 -10.50 6.81 3.23
C THR A 133 -9.94 5.67 4.07
N VAL A 134 -10.48 5.46 5.27
CA VAL A 134 -10.07 4.38 6.18
C VAL A 134 -11.11 3.27 6.13
N VAL A 135 -10.67 2.05 5.82
CA VAL A 135 -11.55 0.88 5.66
C VAL A 135 -11.04 -0.33 6.43
N ASN A 136 -11.96 -1.20 6.83
CA ASN A 136 -11.66 -2.55 7.30
C ASN A 136 -12.68 -3.50 6.65
N LEU A 137 -12.21 -4.38 5.76
CA LEU A 137 -13.06 -5.15 4.86
C LEU A 137 -13.12 -6.62 5.27
N SER A 138 -14.29 -7.23 5.12
CA SER A 138 -14.53 -8.65 5.46
C SER A 138 -14.80 -9.54 4.25
N SER A 139 -14.77 -8.99 3.02
CA SER A 139 -14.97 -9.77 1.78
C SER A 139 -13.96 -9.39 0.70
N SER A 140 -13.51 -10.39 -0.06
CA SER A 140 -12.62 -10.20 -1.21
C SER A 140 -13.27 -9.37 -2.33
N SER A 141 -14.59 -9.47 -2.50
CA SER A 141 -15.33 -8.68 -3.49
C SER A 141 -15.29 -7.19 -3.15
N ASN A 142 -15.55 -6.82 -1.89
CA ASN A 142 -15.47 -5.41 -1.48
C ASN A 142 -14.04 -4.88 -1.61
N TYR A 143 -13.04 -5.71 -1.29
CA TYR A 143 -11.64 -5.34 -1.48
C TYR A 143 -11.30 -5.08 -2.95
N PHE A 144 -11.69 -5.98 -3.86
CA PHE A 144 -11.55 -5.78 -5.30
C PHE A 144 -12.21 -4.48 -5.79
N HIS A 145 -13.45 -4.23 -5.38
CA HIS A 145 -14.17 -3.03 -5.79
C HIS A 145 -13.57 -1.74 -5.21
N LEU A 146 -13.06 -1.78 -3.98
CA LEU A 146 -12.37 -0.64 -3.38
C LEU A 146 -11.09 -0.29 -4.15
N LEU A 147 -10.26 -1.28 -4.51
CA LEU A 147 -9.04 -1.03 -5.28
C LEU A 147 -9.37 -0.42 -6.65
N ARG A 148 -10.44 -0.87 -7.31
CA ARG A 148 -10.91 -0.27 -8.56
C ARG A 148 -11.42 1.17 -8.37
N ALA A 149 -12.12 1.45 -7.28
CA ALA A 149 -12.57 2.80 -6.97
C ALA A 149 -11.38 3.73 -6.70
N GLN A 150 -10.35 3.24 -6.01
CA GLN A 150 -9.12 4.00 -5.78
C GLN A 150 -8.40 4.30 -7.09
N ALA A 151 -8.20 3.29 -7.96
CA ALA A 151 -7.60 3.50 -9.27
C ALA A 151 -8.38 4.51 -10.12
N ALA A 152 -9.72 4.43 -10.13
CA ALA A 152 -10.58 5.35 -10.86
C ALA A 152 -10.51 6.80 -10.33
N SER A 153 -10.10 7.01 -9.06
CA SER A 153 -9.95 8.35 -8.48
C SER A 153 -8.68 9.08 -8.91
N LEU A 154 -7.77 8.39 -9.62
CA LEU A 154 -6.51 8.95 -10.11
C LEU A 154 -6.65 9.64 -11.50
N ASP A 155 -7.87 9.72 -12.03
CA ASP A 155 -8.21 10.39 -13.29
C ASP A 155 -7.36 9.93 -14.50
N THR A 156 -7.03 8.63 -14.58
CA THR A 156 -6.28 8.04 -15.70
C THR A 156 -7.18 7.34 -16.71
N ASP A 157 -6.79 7.34 -17.98
CA ASP A 157 -7.45 6.62 -19.09
C ASP A 157 -7.21 5.08 -19.08
N ALA A 158 -6.47 4.58 -18.09
CA ALA A 158 -6.03 3.18 -17.97
C ALA A 158 -7.13 2.22 -17.50
#